data_AF-A0A818UQD8-F1
#
_entry.id   AF-A0A818UQD8-F1
#
_cell.length_a   1.000
_cell.length_b   1.000
_cell.length_c   1.000
_cell.angle_alpha   90.00
_cell.angle_beta   90.00
_cell.angle_gamma   90.00
#
_symmetry.space_group_name_H-M   'P 1'
#
loop_
_entity.id
_entity.type
_entity.pdbx_description
1 polymer ?
#
loop_
_entity_poly.entity_id
_entity_poly.type
_entity_poly.pdbx_seq_one_letter_code
_entity_poly.pdbx_strand_id
1 'polypeptide(L)'
;MVLIAQQRRQLGKVVFPEQGSRPHVSEISGSDLDGDEYTVIWDPKLVPTSSNPTPYEYNSEPSLKPINRVVTPHDRLNVILDICEQDNLGRLSNIHLVLVDQLDSNSKETISLAAGLSQELDSIKPGQHPYTSSQIKDIVNTASITRSDFMQISDYEVYQPQKILGKLFRSAHHLNDTFKNALSNDSNGISLDRNFLHKCYEEYIDFVQSLYKRY
;
A
#
# COMPACT_ATOMS: atom_id res chain seq x y z
N MET A 1 -18.77 -1.00 18.33
CA MET A 1 -18.82 0.48 18.48
C MET A 1 -17.44 0.94 18.91
N VAL A 2 -16.71 1.66 18.06
CA VAL A 2 -15.36 2.15 18.38
C VAL A 2 -15.51 3.43 19.21
N LEU A 3 -14.90 3.46 20.40
CA LEU A 3 -14.94 4.63 21.27
C LEU A 3 -13.67 5.46 21.02
N ILE A 4 -13.85 6.71 20.59
CA ILE A 4 -12.77 7.69 20.67
C ILE A 4 -12.63 8.04 22.17
N ALA A 5 -11.47 7.76 22.75
CA ALA A 5 -11.26 7.95 24.17
C ALA A 5 -11.42 9.42 24.57
N GLN A 6 -12.55 9.77 25.20
CA GLN A 6 -12.72 11.01 25.97
C GLN A 6 -12.15 10.90 27.40
N GLN A 7 -11.39 9.84 27.71
CA GLN A 7 -10.64 9.80 28.98
C GLN A 7 -9.48 10.78 28.89
N ARG A 8 -9.49 11.78 29.78
CA ARG A 8 -8.57 12.94 29.87
C ARG A 8 -7.05 12.65 29.85
N ARG A 9 -6.61 11.39 29.75
CA ARG A 9 -5.20 10.97 29.73
C ARG A 9 -4.77 10.18 28.49
N GLN A 10 -5.66 9.92 27.53
CA GLN A 10 -5.35 9.13 26.33
C GLN A 10 -5.67 9.88 25.03
N LEU A 11 -5.13 11.09 24.89
CA LEU A 11 -5.26 11.85 23.65
C LEU A 11 -4.57 11.08 22.50
N GLY A 12 -5.26 10.98 21.36
CA GLY A 12 -4.72 10.37 20.13
C GLY A 12 -4.83 8.84 20.03
N LYS A 13 -5.57 8.17 20.92
CA LYS A 13 -5.76 6.71 20.88
C LYS A 13 -7.19 6.32 20.55
N VAL A 14 -7.32 5.23 19.78
CA VAL A 14 -8.59 4.54 19.55
C VAL A 14 -8.72 3.44 20.60
N VAL A 15 -9.89 3.35 21.26
CA VAL A 15 -10.14 2.31 22.27
C VAL A 15 -11.24 1.38 21.77
N PHE A 16 -10.90 0.09 21.72
CA PHE A 16 -11.83 -0.97 21.35
C PHE A 16 -12.49 -1.58 22.59
N PRO A 17 -13.75 -2.04 22.49
CA PRO A 17 -14.40 -2.78 23.55
C PRO A 17 -13.66 -4.09 23.84
N GLU A 18 -13.56 -4.44 25.12
CA GLU A 18 -12.96 -5.70 25.59
C GLU A 18 -13.90 -6.90 25.42
N GLN A 19 -15.22 -6.65 25.44
CA GLN A 19 -16.24 -7.69 25.38
C GLN A 19 -16.85 -7.81 23.99
N GLY A 20 -17.08 -9.05 23.55
CA GLY A 20 -17.70 -9.38 22.26
C GLY A 20 -17.44 -10.85 21.90
N SER A 21 -18.02 -11.31 20.80
CA SER A 21 -17.76 -12.65 20.25
C SER A 21 -16.37 -12.78 19.63
N ARG A 22 -15.82 -11.66 19.13
CA ARG A 22 -14.51 -11.57 18.49
C ARG A 22 -13.90 -10.18 18.77
N PRO A 23 -12.58 -10.06 19.00
CA PRO A 23 -11.93 -8.77 19.13
C PRO A 23 -12.03 -7.95 17.85
N HIS A 24 -12.51 -6.70 17.92
CA HIS A 24 -12.67 -5.84 16.73
C HIS A 24 -11.36 -5.58 15.97
N VAL A 25 -10.21 -5.56 16.67
CA VAL A 25 -8.89 -5.42 16.01
C VAL A 25 -8.64 -6.56 15.03
N SER A 26 -8.97 -7.80 15.43
CA SER A 26 -8.82 -8.98 14.57
C SER A 26 -9.80 -9.02 13.38
N GLU A 27 -10.87 -8.22 13.43
CA GLU A 27 -11.83 -8.08 12.31
C GLU A 27 -11.30 -7.10 11.25
N ILE A 28 -10.32 -6.28 11.60
CA ILE A 28 -9.72 -5.25 10.75
C ILE A 28 -8.40 -5.79 10.22
N SER A 29 -8.47 -6.55 9.12
CA SER A 29 -7.29 -7.11 8.43
C SER A 29 -6.38 -7.99 9.31
N GLY A 30 -6.93 -8.58 10.38
CA GLY A 30 -6.16 -9.42 11.31
C GLY A 30 -5.21 -8.65 12.23
N SER A 31 -5.45 -7.36 12.41
CA SER A 31 -4.68 -6.45 13.26
C SER A 31 -4.67 -6.88 14.74
N ASP A 32 -3.64 -6.45 15.46
CA ASP A 32 -3.51 -6.60 16.91
C ASP A 32 -3.24 -5.24 17.60
N LEU A 33 -2.75 -5.26 18.84
CA LEU A 33 -2.51 -4.06 19.66
C LEU A 33 -1.01 -3.86 19.98
N ASP A 34 -0.11 -4.36 19.15
CA ASP A 34 1.34 -4.24 19.34
C ASP A 34 1.95 -2.95 18.74
N GLY A 35 1.18 -2.23 17.92
CA GLY A 35 1.61 -0.99 17.26
C GLY A 35 0.74 -0.52 16.09
N ASP A 36 -0.31 -1.27 15.74
CA ASP A 36 -1.16 -0.96 14.58
C ASP A 36 -1.81 0.41 14.63
N GLU A 37 -1.82 1.07 13.46
CA GLU A 37 -2.47 2.36 13.24
C GLU A 37 -3.82 2.17 12.55
N TYR A 38 -4.83 2.92 13.00
CA TYR A 38 -6.18 2.85 12.46
C TYR A 38 -6.59 4.15 11.80
N THR A 39 -7.10 4.05 10.57
CA THR A 39 -7.79 5.17 9.93
C THR A 39 -9.22 5.26 10.48
N VAL A 40 -9.53 6.34 11.21
CA VAL A 40 -10.86 6.59 11.75
C VAL A 40 -11.57 7.65 10.91
N ILE A 41 -12.67 7.26 10.28
CA ILE A 41 -13.51 8.15 9.47
C ILE A 41 -14.84 8.34 10.19
N TRP A 42 -15.16 9.59 10.55
CA TRP A 42 -16.42 9.96 11.21
C TRP A 42 -17.25 10.96 10.41
N ASP A 43 -16.80 11.38 9.21
CA ASP A 43 -17.63 12.20 8.32
C ASP A 43 -18.86 11.36 7.88
N PRO A 44 -20.09 11.79 8.20
CA PRO A 44 -21.29 11.04 7.87
C PRO A 44 -21.47 10.75 6.37
N LYS A 45 -20.83 11.53 5.49
CA LYS A 45 -20.87 11.31 4.03
C LYS A 45 -19.99 10.14 3.58
N LEU A 46 -19.02 9.74 4.40
CA LEU A 46 -18.05 8.68 4.11
C LEU A 46 -18.31 7.41 4.94
N VAL A 47 -19.13 7.50 5.98
CA VAL A 47 -19.54 6.33 6.77
C VAL A 47 -20.54 5.48 5.96
N PRO A 48 -20.26 4.19 5.69
CA PRO A 48 -21.19 3.33 4.97
C PRO A 48 -22.53 3.21 5.70
N THR A 49 -23.63 3.24 4.93
CA THR A 49 -24.99 3.04 5.46
C THR A 49 -25.42 1.58 5.45
N SER A 50 -24.70 0.73 4.71
CA SER A 50 -24.90 -0.72 4.68
C SER A 50 -24.38 -1.37 5.96
N SER A 51 -24.95 -2.53 6.30
CA SER A 51 -24.40 -3.37 7.38
C SER A 51 -22.99 -3.85 7.05
N ASN A 52 -22.16 -4.01 8.08
CA ASN A 52 -20.84 -4.60 7.92
C ASN A 52 -20.96 -6.05 7.43
N PRO A 53 -20.14 -6.49 6.46
CA PRO A 53 -20.07 -7.90 6.09
C PRO A 53 -19.49 -8.74 7.24
N THR A 54 -19.76 -10.04 7.22
CA THR A 54 -19.13 -10.97 8.16
C THR A 54 -17.61 -10.94 7.97
N PRO A 55 -16.82 -10.70 9.03
CA PRO A 55 -15.37 -10.72 8.95
C PRO A 55 -14.87 -12.09 8.47
N TYR A 56 -13.83 -12.08 7.63
CA TYR A 56 -13.19 -13.32 7.20
C TYR A 56 -12.53 -14.03 8.39
N GLU A 57 -12.69 -15.35 8.45
CA GLU A 57 -12.02 -16.20 9.43
C GLU A 57 -10.69 -16.65 8.84
N TYR A 58 -9.60 -16.00 9.27
CA TYR A 58 -8.25 -16.44 8.97
C TYR A 58 -7.74 -17.34 10.09
N ASN A 59 -7.03 -18.40 9.75
CA ASN A 59 -6.30 -19.19 10.74
C ASN A 59 -5.06 -18.41 11.18
N SER A 60 -5.07 -17.92 12.42
CA SER A 60 -3.99 -17.10 13.00
C SER A 60 -2.75 -17.91 13.41
N GLU A 61 -2.81 -19.23 13.37
CA GLU A 61 -1.71 -20.11 13.79
C GLU A 61 -1.19 -20.95 12.61
N PRO A 62 -0.17 -20.47 11.89
CA PRO A 62 0.46 -21.28 10.87
C PRO A 62 1.24 -22.43 11.50
N SER A 63 1.16 -23.60 10.89
CA SER A 63 1.94 -24.76 11.32
C SER A 63 3.44 -24.47 11.10
N LEU A 64 4.23 -24.46 12.18
CA LEU A 64 5.68 -24.30 12.04
C LEU A 64 6.28 -25.59 11.46
N LYS A 65 7.29 -25.46 10.58
CA LYS A 65 8.05 -26.62 10.09
C LYS A 65 8.90 -27.18 11.24
N PRO A 66 8.61 -28.38 11.78
CA PRO A 66 9.37 -28.91 12.90
C PRO A 66 10.77 -29.35 12.42
N ILE A 67 11.80 -28.95 13.17
CA ILE A 67 13.17 -29.43 12.96
C ILE A 67 13.52 -30.36 14.10
N ASN A 68 13.60 -31.66 13.82
CA ASN A 68 13.94 -32.71 14.80
C ASN A 68 15.47 -32.86 14.97
N ARG A 69 16.21 -31.75 15.00
CA ARG A 69 17.65 -31.68 15.24
C ARG A 69 18.06 -30.30 15.74
N VAL A 70 19.30 -30.18 16.22
CA VAL A 70 19.86 -28.88 16.62
C VAL A 70 19.94 -27.93 15.41
N VAL A 71 19.51 -26.69 15.63
CA VAL A 71 19.57 -25.61 14.63
C VAL A 71 21.03 -25.20 14.40
N THR A 72 21.43 -25.17 13.13
CA THR A 72 22.77 -24.79 12.67
C THR A 72 22.78 -23.36 12.11
N PRO A 73 23.95 -22.71 11.99
CA PRO A 73 24.05 -21.45 11.27
C PRO A 73 23.55 -21.51 9.82
N HIS A 74 23.69 -22.67 9.17
CA HIS A 74 23.24 -22.88 7.80
C HIS A 74 21.71 -22.84 7.68
N ASP A 75 20.99 -23.34 8.69
CA ASP A 75 19.51 -23.26 8.72
C ASP A 75 19.03 -21.81 8.77
N ARG A 76 19.70 -20.96 9.55
CA ARG A 76 19.36 -19.54 9.62
C ARG A 76 19.64 -18.82 8.30
N LEU A 77 20.75 -19.15 7.64
CA LEU A 77 21.07 -18.60 6.32
C LEU A 77 20.01 -18.99 5.30
N ASN A 78 19.58 -20.25 5.30
CA ASN A 78 18.54 -20.73 4.39
C ASN A 78 17.21 -20.00 4.61
N VAL A 79 16.80 -19.75 5.86
CA VAL A 79 15.59 -18.95 6.13
C VAL A 79 15.72 -17.52 5.57
N ILE A 80 16.89 -16.89 5.70
CA ILE A 80 17.12 -15.55 5.13
C ILE A 80 17.04 -15.60 3.60
N LEU A 81 17.67 -16.59 2.97
CA LEU A 81 17.63 -16.77 1.52
C LEU A 81 16.19 -17.00 1.04
N ASP A 82 15.44 -17.86 1.73
CA ASP A 82 14.03 -18.13 1.44
C ASP A 82 13.23 -16.81 1.46
N ILE A 83 13.38 -15.99 2.52
CA ILE A 83 12.71 -14.68 2.63
C ILE A 83 13.12 -13.74 1.49
N CYS A 84 14.41 -13.70 1.14
CA CYS A 84 14.91 -12.82 0.07
C CYS A 84 14.42 -13.23 -1.33
N GLU A 85 14.20 -14.52 -1.57
CA GLU A 85 13.72 -15.05 -2.85
C GLU A 85 12.19 -14.91 -3.00
N GLN A 86 11.47 -14.65 -1.90
CA GLN A 86 10.02 -14.52 -1.88
C GLN A 86 9.57 -13.10 -2.20
N ASP A 87 9.03 -12.91 -3.41
CA ASP A 87 8.39 -11.66 -3.84
C ASP A 87 6.99 -11.91 -4.43
N ASN A 88 6.12 -12.55 -3.63
CA ASN A 88 4.74 -12.80 -4.04
C ASN A 88 3.75 -11.78 -3.47
N LEU A 89 4.02 -11.15 -2.33
CA LEU A 89 3.08 -10.25 -1.68
C LEU A 89 2.69 -9.06 -2.58
N GLY A 90 3.68 -8.38 -3.15
CA GLY A 90 3.44 -7.25 -4.06
C GLY A 90 2.72 -7.71 -5.34
N ARG A 91 3.12 -8.86 -5.89
CA ARG A 91 2.51 -9.44 -7.08
C ARG A 91 1.04 -9.82 -6.87
N LEU A 92 0.74 -10.52 -5.78
CA LEU A 92 -0.62 -10.90 -5.40
C LEU A 92 -1.48 -9.66 -5.13
N SER A 93 -0.90 -8.61 -4.52
CA SER A 93 -1.62 -7.37 -4.20
C SER A 93 -2.05 -6.65 -5.47
N ASN A 94 -1.15 -6.56 -6.46
CA ASN A 94 -1.44 -6.01 -7.78
C ASN A 94 -2.49 -6.82 -8.55
N ILE A 95 -2.41 -8.15 -8.48
CA ILE A 95 -3.42 -9.04 -9.08
C ILE A 95 -4.78 -8.80 -8.42
N HIS A 96 -4.84 -8.74 -7.10
CA HIS A 96 -6.07 -8.50 -6.35
C HIS A 96 -6.69 -7.15 -6.70
N LEU A 97 -5.88 -6.10 -6.83
CA LEU A 97 -6.36 -4.76 -7.21
C LEU A 97 -7.10 -4.76 -8.55
N VAL A 98 -6.54 -5.44 -9.55
CA VAL A 98 -7.18 -5.57 -10.87
C VAL A 98 -8.38 -6.51 -10.81
N LEU A 99 -8.29 -7.61 -10.06
CA LEU A 99 -9.37 -8.58 -9.94
C LEU A 99 -10.64 -7.98 -9.31
N VAL A 100 -10.49 -7.16 -8.26
CA VAL A 100 -11.59 -6.39 -7.66
C VAL A 100 -12.24 -5.47 -8.69
N ASP A 101 -11.42 -4.84 -9.54
CA ASP A 101 -11.90 -3.93 -10.56
C ASP A 101 -12.68 -4.66 -11.67
N GLN A 102 -12.17 -5.78 -12.17
CA GLN A 102 -12.81 -6.56 -13.23
C GLN A 102 -14.05 -7.34 -12.75
N LEU A 103 -14.02 -7.86 -11.52
CA LEU A 103 -15.10 -8.62 -10.91
C LEU A 103 -15.85 -7.74 -9.89
N ASP A 104 -15.79 -8.11 -8.61
CA ASP A 104 -16.31 -7.36 -7.47
C ASP A 104 -15.54 -7.75 -6.22
N SER A 105 -15.47 -6.84 -5.23
CA SER A 105 -14.87 -7.12 -3.92
C SER A 105 -15.44 -8.36 -3.22
N ASN A 106 -16.71 -8.69 -3.48
CA ASN A 106 -17.40 -9.83 -2.86
C ASN A 106 -17.38 -11.10 -3.72
N SER A 107 -16.72 -11.07 -4.88
CA SER A 107 -16.57 -12.28 -5.70
C SER A 107 -15.73 -13.33 -4.98
N LYS A 108 -16.02 -14.61 -5.21
CA LYS A 108 -15.33 -15.73 -4.57
C LYS A 108 -13.83 -15.71 -4.87
N GLU A 109 -13.47 -15.38 -6.09
CA GLU A 109 -12.10 -15.28 -6.59
C GLU A 109 -11.34 -14.18 -5.86
N THR A 110 -11.96 -13.01 -5.70
CA THR A 110 -11.37 -11.88 -4.97
C THR A 110 -11.18 -12.18 -3.49
N ILE A 111 -12.20 -12.75 -2.83
CA ILE A 111 -12.12 -13.16 -1.42
C ILE A 111 -11.04 -14.22 -1.22
N SER A 112 -10.96 -15.20 -2.12
CA SER A 112 -9.95 -16.27 -2.04
C SER A 112 -8.54 -15.70 -2.19
N LEU A 113 -8.34 -14.75 -3.11
CA LEU A 113 -7.06 -14.10 -3.29
C LEU A 113 -6.70 -13.18 -2.12
N ALA A 114 -7.67 -12.47 -1.54
CA ALA A 114 -7.48 -11.67 -0.32
C ALA A 114 -7.08 -12.55 0.88
N ALA A 115 -7.70 -13.73 1.01
CA ALA A 115 -7.32 -14.70 2.03
C ALA A 115 -5.89 -15.21 1.82
N GLY A 116 -5.51 -15.51 0.59
CA GLY A 116 -4.14 -15.86 0.26
C GLY A 116 -3.16 -14.71 0.52
N LEU A 117 -3.52 -13.47 0.23
CA LEU A 117 -2.70 -12.30 0.57
C LEU A 117 -2.43 -12.20 2.08
N SER A 118 -3.45 -12.44 2.91
CA SER A 118 -3.29 -12.49 4.36
C SER A 118 -2.32 -13.60 4.78
N GLN A 119 -2.41 -14.79 4.16
CA GLN A 119 -1.49 -15.90 4.45
C GLN A 119 -0.05 -15.61 3.97
N GLU A 120 0.10 -14.95 2.82
CA GLU A 120 1.40 -14.55 2.30
C GLU A 120 2.09 -13.53 3.20
N LEU A 121 1.33 -12.59 3.78
CA LEU A 121 1.86 -11.60 4.72
C LEU A 121 2.47 -12.28 5.96
N ASP A 122 1.80 -13.30 6.48
CA ASP A 122 2.27 -14.06 7.64
C ASP A 122 3.31 -15.14 7.28
N SER A 123 3.52 -15.44 6.00
CA SER A 123 4.36 -16.55 5.52
C SER A 123 5.84 -16.44 5.91
N ILE A 124 6.32 -15.23 6.22
CA ILE A 124 7.69 -14.97 6.68
C ILE A 124 7.99 -15.75 7.97
N LYS A 125 6.98 -16.01 8.82
CA LYS A 125 7.13 -16.75 10.08
C LYS A 125 7.25 -18.28 9.86
N PRO A 126 6.29 -18.96 9.20
CA PRO A 126 6.33 -20.41 8.98
C PRO A 126 7.10 -20.86 7.73
N GLY A 127 7.44 -19.94 6.81
CA GLY A 127 7.96 -20.26 5.48
C GLY A 127 6.96 -21.05 4.63
N GLN A 128 5.66 -20.79 4.79
CA GLN A 128 4.56 -21.45 4.09
C GLN A 128 3.79 -20.43 3.26
N HIS A 129 3.83 -20.59 1.93
CA HIS A 129 3.16 -19.71 0.99
C HIS A 129 1.86 -20.37 0.49
N PRO A 130 0.77 -19.60 0.34
CA PRO A 130 -0.51 -20.08 -0.15
C PRO A 130 -0.47 -20.45 -1.64
N TYR A 131 0.41 -19.81 -2.42
CA TYR A 131 0.48 -19.98 -3.87
C TYR A 131 1.90 -20.17 -4.36
N THR A 132 2.06 -21.12 -5.28
CA THR A 132 3.27 -21.29 -6.08
C THR A 132 3.26 -20.33 -7.27
N SER A 133 4.44 -20.08 -7.85
CA SER A 133 4.59 -19.27 -9.06
C SER A 133 3.73 -19.75 -10.25
N SER A 134 3.44 -21.06 -10.33
CA SER A 134 2.53 -21.62 -11.35
C SER A 134 1.09 -21.24 -11.06
N GLN A 135 0.62 -21.43 -9.84
CA GLN A 135 -0.76 -21.08 -9.45
C GLN A 135 -1.03 -19.58 -9.64
N ILE A 136 -0.06 -18.72 -9.36
CA ILE A 136 -0.20 -17.28 -9.60
C ILE A 136 -0.36 -16.98 -11.10
N LYS A 137 0.37 -17.70 -11.98
CA LYS A 137 0.19 -17.57 -13.43
C LYS A 137 -1.19 -18.06 -13.87
N ASP A 138 -1.67 -19.16 -13.30
CA ASP A 138 -2.99 -19.71 -13.59
C ASP A 138 -4.10 -18.73 -13.20
N ILE A 139 -4.01 -18.12 -12.01
CA ILE A 139 -4.96 -17.06 -11.57
C ILE A 139 -5.00 -15.92 -12.59
N VAL A 140 -3.84 -15.43 -13.03
CA VAL A 140 -3.74 -14.34 -14.01
C VAL A 140 -4.38 -14.72 -15.35
N ASN A 141 -4.10 -15.94 -15.83
CA ASN A 141 -4.60 -16.43 -17.10
C ASN A 141 -6.12 -16.69 -17.06
N THR A 142 -6.61 -17.38 -16.03
CA THR A 142 -8.02 -17.74 -15.89
C THR A 142 -8.91 -16.51 -15.72
N ALA A 143 -8.49 -15.54 -14.90
CA ALA A 143 -9.24 -14.31 -14.71
C ALA A 143 -9.06 -13.32 -15.88
N SER A 144 -8.29 -13.67 -16.92
CA SER A 144 -8.00 -12.79 -18.06
C SER A 144 -7.58 -11.40 -17.60
N ILE A 145 -6.68 -11.35 -16.61
CA ILE A 145 -6.26 -10.12 -15.94
C ILE A 145 -5.48 -9.28 -16.94
N THR A 146 -6.17 -8.29 -17.52
CA THR A 146 -5.57 -7.27 -18.36
C THR A 146 -5.08 -6.14 -17.48
N ARG A 147 -4.07 -5.39 -17.91
CA ARG A 147 -3.52 -4.30 -17.11
C ARG A 147 -4.48 -3.11 -17.15
N SER A 148 -4.73 -2.47 -16.01
CA SER A 148 -5.49 -1.23 -15.95
C SER A 148 -4.57 -0.01 -16.06
N ASP A 149 -5.13 1.12 -16.50
CA ASP A 149 -4.42 2.40 -16.58
C ASP A 149 -3.77 2.85 -15.25
N PHE A 150 -4.45 2.60 -14.12
CA PHE A 150 -3.95 2.95 -12.79
C PHE A 150 -2.72 2.16 -12.34
N MET A 151 -2.32 1.11 -13.07
CA MET A 151 -1.08 0.36 -12.80
C MET A 151 0.17 1.07 -13.35
N GLN A 152 0.00 2.04 -14.25
CA GLN A 152 1.09 2.87 -14.80
C GLN A 152 2.25 2.09 -15.46
N ILE A 153 1.94 0.99 -16.15
CA ILE A 153 2.95 0.18 -16.86
C ILE A 153 2.83 0.48 -18.36
N SER A 154 3.86 1.12 -18.93
CA SER A 154 3.86 1.64 -20.31
C SER A 154 3.89 0.58 -21.41
N ASP A 155 4.36 -0.63 -21.09
CA ASP A 155 4.76 -1.61 -22.11
C ASP A 155 3.64 -2.60 -22.49
N TYR A 156 2.42 -2.39 -21.99
CA TYR A 156 1.30 -3.31 -22.15
C TYR A 156 0.04 -2.60 -22.64
N GLU A 157 -0.84 -3.34 -23.32
CA GLU A 157 -2.19 -2.88 -23.56
C GLU A 157 -2.93 -2.72 -22.23
N VAL A 158 -3.44 -1.51 -22.00
CA VAL A 158 -4.17 -1.15 -20.79
C VAL A 158 -5.64 -0.87 -21.10
N TYR A 159 -6.54 -1.37 -20.24
CA TYR A 159 -7.93 -0.96 -20.27
C TYR A 159 -8.16 0.23 -19.33
N GLN A 160 -9.27 0.95 -19.54
CA GLN A 160 -9.68 2.07 -18.69
C GLN A 160 -10.82 1.65 -17.75
N PRO A 161 -10.54 1.42 -16.45
CA PRO A 161 -11.53 1.09 -15.45
C PRO A 161 -12.59 2.17 -15.31
N GLN A 162 -13.86 1.75 -15.25
CA GLN A 162 -15.01 2.65 -15.08
C GLN A 162 -15.45 2.80 -13.63
N LYS A 163 -14.88 2.00 -12.72
CA LYS A 163 -15.12 2.07 -11.28
C LYS A 163 -14.37 3.26 -10.65
N ILE A 164 -14.63 3.47 -9.36
CA ILE A 164 -14.17 4.65 -8.63
C ILE A 164 -12.64 4.82 -8.66
N LEU A 165 -11.88 3.72 -8.55
CA LEU A 165 -10.42 3.77 -8.53
C LEU A 165 -9.85 4.37 -9.82
N GLY A 166 -10.27 3.87 -11.00
CA GLY A 166 -9.82 4.42 -12.28
C GLY A 166 -10.25 5.87 -12.50
N LYS A 167 -11.47 6.23 -12.06
CA LYS A 167 -11.95 7.64 -12.11
C LYS A 167 -11.09 8.57 -11.26
N LEU A 168 -10.78 8.17 -10.02
CA LEU A 168 -9.92 8.93 -9.12
C LEU A 168 -8.51 9.05 -9.68
N PHE A 169 -7.95 7.94 -10.16
CA PHE A 169 -6.62 7.92 -10.78
C PHE A 169 -6.51 8.93 -11.93
N ARG A 170 -7.43 8.87 -12.91
CA ARG A 170 -7.43 9.80 -14.05
C ARG A 170 -7.69 11.24 -13.64
N SER A 171 -8.57 11.47 -12.66
CA SER A 171 -8.83 12.82 -12.14
C SER A 171 -7.59 13.41 -11.47
N ALA A 172 -6.87 12.62 -10.66
CA ALA A 172 -5.63 13.03 -10.02
C ALA A 172 -4.53 13.30 -11.06
N HIS A 173 -4.42 12.43 -12.08
CA HIS A 173 -3.46 12.62 -13.17
C HIS A 173 -3.73 13.90 -13.96
N HIS A 174 -5.00 14.15 -14.31
CA HIS A 174 -5.40 15.37 -14.99
C HIS A 174 -5.08 16.64 -14.17
N LEU A 175 -5.32 16.61 -12.85
CA LEU A 175 -4.93 17.71 -11.96
C LEU A 175 -3.41 17.92 -11.99
N ASN A 176 -2.64 16.85 -11.85
CA ASN A 176 -1.17 16.92 -11.88
C ASN A 176 -0.64 17.47 -13.21
N ASP A 177 -1.18 17.03 -14.34
CA ASP A 177 -0.80 17.53 -15.66
C ASP A 177 -1.16 19.02 -15.82
N THR A 178 -2.31 19.43 -15.30
CA THR A 178 -2.72 20.84 -15.27
C THR A 178 -1.73 21.68 -14.47
N PHE A 179 -1.32 21.22 -13.28
CA PHE A 179 -0.31 21.91 -12.46
C PHE A 179 1.05 21.98 -13.15
N LYS A 180 1.52 20.87 -13.75
CA LYS A 180 2.79 20.84 -14.49
C LYS A 180 2.77 21.80 -15.68
N ASN A 181 1.67 21.84 -16.43
CA ASN A 181 1.50 22.75 -17.56
C ASN A 181 1.44 24.22 -17.12
N ALA A 182 0.80 24.52 -15.98
CA ALA A 182 0.79 25.86 -15.41
C ALA A 182 2.21 26.31 -15.01
N LEU A 183 2.96 25.43 -14.35
CA LEU A 183 4.35 25.69 -13.94
C LEU A 183 5.31 25.83 -15.13
N SER A 184 5.12 25.03 -16.19
CA SER A 184 5.96 25.11 -17.40
C SER A 184 5.62 26.36 -18.23
N ASN A 185 4.37 26.82 -18.23
CA ASN A 185 3.99 28.08 -18.89
C ASN A 185 4.48 29.33 -18.12
N ASP A 186 4.84 29.19 -16.85
CA ASP A 186 5.49 30.25 -16.05
C ASP A 186 7.01 30.33 -16.30
N SER A 187 7.52 29.60 -17.30
CA SER A 187 8.90 29.71 -17.80
C SER A 187 9.17 30.99 -18.61
N ASN A 188 8.44 32.07 -18.34
CA ASN A 188 8.97 33.41 -18.57
C ASN A 188 10.13 33.61 -17.59
N GLY A 189 11.30 33.07 -17.97
CA GLY A 189 12.63 33.13 -17.36
C GLY A 189 12.67 33.45 -15.87
N ILE A 190 13.12 32.48 -15.05
CA ILE A 190 13.44 32.60 -13.62
C ILE A 190 13.76 34.07 -13.27
N SER A 191 12.74 34.79 -12.78
CA SER A 191 12.93 36.21 -12.46
C SER A 191 13.58 36.28 -11.09
N LEU A 192 14.72 36.95 -11.02
CA LEU A 192 15.41 37.17 -9.76
C LEU A 192 14.50 37.98 -8.84
N ASP A 193 13.94 37.33 -7.81
CA ASP A 193 13.19 38.04 -6.80
C ASP A 193 14.17 38.89 -5.98
N ARG A 194 14.15 40.20 -6.25
CA ARG A 194 15.05 41.18 -5.65
C ARG A 194 14.91 41.26 -4.13
N ASN A 195 13.82 40.76 -3.55
CA ASN A 195 13.65 40.71 -2.10
C ASN A 195 14.56 39.66 -1.44
N PHE A 196 15.00 38.64 -2.19
CA PHE A 196 15.94 37.63 -1.71
C PHE A 196 17.41 38.02 -1.97
N LEU A 197 17.68 39.18 -2.57
CA LEU A 197 19.04 39.67 -2.73
C LEU A 197 19.55 40.25 -1.41
N HIS A 198 20.65 39.68 -0.91
CA HIS A 198 21.39 40.27 0.20
C HIS A 198 21.94 41.64 -0.23
N LYS A 199 21.93 42.63 0.68
CA LYS A 199 22.33 44.02 0.37
C LYS A 199 23.71 44.16 -0.26
N CYS A 200 24.63 43.26 0.08
CA CYS A 200 26.00 43.26 -0.42
C CYS A 200 26.25 42.24 -1.55
N TYR A 201 25.21 41.72 -2.23
CA TYR A 201 25.40 40.63 -3.21
C TYR A 201 26.38 40.99 -4.34
N GLU A 202 26.44 42.28 -4.72
CA GLU A 202 27.34 42.82 -5.74
C GLU A 202 28.82 42.60 -5.39
N GLU A 203 29.18 42.66 -4.11
CA GLU A 203 30.55 42.48 -3.61
C GLU A 203 31.04 41.03 -3.76
N TYR A 204 30.12 40.07 -3.87
CA TYR A 204 30.44 38.64 -3.96
C TYR A 204 30.38 38.10 -5.39
N ILE A 205 29.85 38.85 -6.36
CA ILE A 205 29.68 38.39 -7.75
C ILE A 205 31.03 38.03 -8.37
N ASP A 206 32.02 38.91 -8.24
CA ASP A 206 33.35 38.71 -8.84
C ASP A 206 34.07 37.49 -8.23
N PHE A 207 33.94 37.30 -6.91
CA PHE A 207 34.49 36.15 -6.21
C PHE A 207 33.85 34.83 -6.68
N VAL A 208 32.52 34.79 -6.78
CA VAL A 208 31.79 33.60 -7.24
C VAL A 208 32.12 33.28 -8.71
N GLN A 209 32.21 34.29 -9.58
CA GLN A 209 32.61 34.09 -10.98
C GLN A 209 34.05 33.55 -11.10
N SER A 210 34.96 34.00 -10.22
CA SER A 210 36.34 33.51 -10.19
C SER A 210 36.43 32.04 -9.76
N LEU A 211 35.58 31.61 -8.83
CA LEU A 211 35.44 30.22 -8.40
C LEU A 211 34.84 29.34 -9.50
N TYR A 212 33.81 29.84 -10.18
CA TYR A 212 33.14 29.09 -11.25
C TYR A 212 34.07 28.80 -12.43
N LYS A 213 34.95 29.74 -12.81
CA LYS A 213 35.95 29.52 -13.86
C LYS A 213 37.06 28.52 -13.48
N ARG A 214 37.16 28.16 -12.20
CA ARG A 214 38.19 27.29 -11.65
C ARG A 214 37.78 25.82 -11.58
N TYR A 215 36.50 25.55 -11.80
CA TYR A 215 35.89 24.24 -11.95
C TYR A 215 35.45 24.03 -13.39
#